data_AF-A0A817X900-F1
#
_entry.id   AF-A0A817X900-F1
#
_cell.length_a   1.000
_cell.length_b   1.000
_cell.length_c   1.000
_cell.angle_alpha   90.00
_cell.angle_beta   90.00
_cell.angle_gamma   90.00
#
_symmetry.space_group_name_H-M   'P 1'
#
loop_
_entity.id
_entity.type
_entity.pdbx_description
1 polymer ?
#
loop_
_entity_poly.entity_id
_entity_poly.type
_entity_poly.pdbx_seq_one_letter_code
_entity_poly.pdbx_strand_id
1 'polypeptide(L)'
;MFACQNISIFIDSLKQILYCSPAVVWFTLIALLHIIWITSLCITILFQTATGYTTNEKLNSWRYKHLKLKNYSPFSLGWIQNLVDLINQRILWYRPINIDWTHIYSIEDFYQMIPYRIRQKLNLSSVNSSMNLLNV
;
A
#
# COMPACT_ATOMS: atom_id res chain seq x y z
N MET A 1 3.77 23.34 -20.55
CA MET A 1 4.33 24.68 -20.30
C MET A 1 4.55 24.95 -18.80
N PHE A 2 3.56 24.69 -17.93
CA PHE A 2 3.70 24.90 -16.47
C PHE A 2 4.79 24.07 -15.76
N ALA A 3 4.99 22.80 -16.14
CA ALA A 3 5.96 21.93 -15.47
C ALA A 3 7.43 22.40 -15.65
N CYS A 4 7.80 22.84 -16.86
CA CYS A 4 9.15 23.34 -17.14
C CYS A 4 9.45 24.63 -16.38
N GLN A 5 8.45 25.51 -16.21
CA GLN A 5 8.61 26.77 -15.50
C GLN A 5 8.78 26.57 -13.98
N ASN A 6 8.12 25.57 -13.40
CA ASN A 6 8.32 25.20 -12.00
C ASN A 6 9.72 24.61 -11.75
N ILE A 7 10.23 23.82 -12.71
CA ILE A 7 11.56 23.22 -12.62
C ILE A 7 12.65 24.30 -12.71
N SER A 8 12.51 25.28 -13.61
CA SER A 8 13.49 26.37 -13.70
C SER A 8 13.53 27.22 -12.42
N ILE A 9 12.37 27.58 -11.86
CA ILE A 9 12.27 28.33 -10.60
C ILE A 9 12.93 27.57 -9.44
N PHE A 10 12.72 26.25 -9.38
CA PHE A 10 13.34 25.40 -8.36
C PHE A 10 14.86 25.37 -8.49
N ILE A 11 15.39 25.19 -9.70
CA ILE A 11 16.83 25.16 -9.95
C ILE A 11 17.48 26.50 -9.57
N ASP A 12 16.84 27.62 -9.91
CA ASP A 12 17.37 28.94 -9.58
C ASP A 12 17.35 29.21 -8.06
N SER A 13 16.35 28.70 -7.36
CA SER A 13 16.30 28.74 -5.89
C SER A 13 17.42 27.92 -5.25
N LEU A 14 17.73 26.73 -5.79
CA LEU A 14 18.84 25.91 -5.30
C LEU A 14 20.20 26.61 -5.47
N LYS A 15 20.41 27.30 -6.60
CA LYS A 15 21.65 28.06 -6.83
C LYS A 15 21.83 29.17 -5.80
N GLN A 16 20.77 29.89 -5.45
CA GLN A 16 20.84 30.95 -4.43
C GLN A 16 21.20 30.41 -3.04
N ILE A 17 20.70 29.22 -2.69
CA ILE A 17 21.01 28.55 -1.43
C ILE A 17 22.50 28.19 -1.33
N LEU A 18 23.13 27.79 -2.45
CA LEU A 18 24.58 27.48 -2.48
C LEU A 18 25.47 28.68 -2.09
N TYR A 19 25.03 29.91 -2.38
CA TYR A 19 25.83 31.12 -2.11
C TYR A 19 25.58 31.73 -0.72
N CYS A 20 24.61 31.23 0.05
CA CYS A 20 24.19 31.88 1.31
C CYS A 20 25.11 31.54 2.50
N SER A 21 25.30 30.25 2.80
CA SER A 21 26.20 29.76 3.87
C SER A 21 26.31 28.22 3.84
N PRO A 22 27.48 27.64 4.19
CA PRO A 22 27.65 26.18 4.28
C PRO A 22 26.62 25.48 5.18
N ALA A 23 26.20 26.12 6.27
CA ALA A 23 25.21 25.56 7.18
C ALA A 23 23.83 25.44 6.52
N VAL A 24 23.41 26.45 5.76
CA VAL A 24 22.12 26.45 5.04
C VAL A 24 22.12 25.37 3.95
N VAL A 25 23.25 25.21 3.24
CA VAL A 25 23.43 24.13 2.26
C VAL A 25 23.30 22.76 2.93
N TRP A 26 23.95 22.56 4.08
CA TRP A 26 23.88 21.29 4.82
C TRP A 26 22.46 20.92 5.23
N PHE A 27 21.72 21.85 5.84
CA PHE A 27 20.32 21.59 6.21
C PHE A 27 19.42 21.34 5.00
N THR A 28 19.67 22.02 3.88
CA THR A 28 18.94 21.81 2.63
C THR A 28 19.18 20.40 2.08
N LEU A 29 20.41 19.90 2.10
CA LEU A 29 20.73 18.54 1.67
C LEU A 29 20.04 17.48 2.55
N ILE A 30 20.07 17.67 3.88
CA ILE A 30 19.37 16.77 4.82
C ILE A 30 17.86 16.78 4.55
N ALA A 31 17.26 17.95 4.32
CA ALA A 31 15.84 18.08 4.04
C ALA A 31 15.47 17.37 2.73
N LEU A 32 16.24 17.56 1.65
CA LEU A 32 16.01 16.88 0.37
C LEU A 32 16.12 15.36 0.51
N LEU A 33 17.15 14.86 1.22
CA LEU A 33 17.30 13.44 1.52
C LEU A 33 16.10 12.90 2.32
N HIS A 34 15.65 13.63 3.34
CA HIS A 34 14.48 13.26 4.13
C HIS A 34 13.20 13.23 3.30
N ILE A 35 12.99 14.18 2.40
CA ILE A 35 11.83 14.17 1.51
C ILE A 35 11.85 12.92 0.63
N ILE A 36 13.00 12.59 0.02
CA ILE A 36 13.15 11.37 -0.81
C ILE A 36 12.89 10.12 0.04
N TRP A 37 13.44 10.06 1.25
CA TRP A 37 13.25 8.92 2.14
C TRP A 37 11.79 8.77 2.57
N ILE A 38 11.17 9.79 3.14
CA ILE A 38 9.78 9.73 3.61
C ILE A 38 8.81 9.45 2.46
N THR A 39 9.04 10.02 1.27
CA THR A 39 8.21 9.72 0.09
C THR A 39 8.34 8.26 -0.34
N SER A 40 9.55 7.69 -0.37
CA SER A 40 9.75 6.27 -0.70
C SER A 40 9.09 5.33 0.33
N LEU A 41 9.18 5.66 1.62
CA LEU A 41 8.47 4.92 2.67
C LEU A 41 6.95 5.03 2.52
N CYS A 42 6.44 6.23 2.24
CA CYS A 42 5.01 6.47 2.04
C CYS A 42 4.47 5.64 0.87
N ILE A 43 5.16 5.65 -0.29
CA ILE A 43 4.79 4.82 -1.44
C ILE A 43 4.77 3.33 -1.08
N THR A 44 5.80 2.88 -0.36
CA THR A 44 5.92 1.47 0.03
C THR A 44 4.77 1.05 0.95
N ILE A 45 4.41 1.86 1.94
CA ILE A 45 3.31 1.58 2.87
C ILE A 45 1.97 1.58 2.12
N LEU A 46 1.72 2.58 1.27
CA LEU A 46 0.49 2.63 0.47
C LEU A 46 0.35 1.40 -0.43
N PHE A 47 1.43 0.98 -1.07
CA PHE A 47 1.43 -0.22 -1.92
C PHE A 47 1.20 -1.51 -1.12
N GLN A 48 1.83 -1.64 0.05
CA GLN A 48 1.65 -2.78 0.95
C GLN A 48 0.21 -2.86 1.47
N THR A 49 -0.35 -1.75 1.92
CA THR A 49 -1.77 -1.69 2.32
C THR A 49 -2.69 -2.02 1.16
N ALA A 50 -2.47 -1.44 -0.03
CA ALA A 50 -3.29 -1.73 -1.21
C ALA A 50 -3.31 -3.22 -1.56
N THR A 51 -2.21 -3.93 -1.33
CA THR A 51 -2.11 -5.38 -1.61
C THR A 51 -2.59 -6.26 -0.44
N GLY A 52 -2.80 -5.68 0.75
CA GLY A 52 -3.27 -6.41 1.94
C GLY A 52 -2.16 -7.21 2.62
N TYR A 53 -0.91 -6.71 2.56
CA TYR A 53 0.24 -7.31 3.22
C TYR A 53 0.82 -6.37 4.27
N THR A 54 1.31 -6.93 5.37
CA THR A 54 2.24 -6.23 6.25
C THR A 54 3.68 -6.38 5.77
N THR A 55 4.57 -5.46 6.17
CA THR A 55 6.01 -5.57 5.87
C THR A 55 6.58 -6.92 6.32
N ASN A 56 6.16 -7.40 7.50
CA ASN A 56 6.60 -8.67 8.05
C ASN A 56 6.16 -9.85 7.17
N GLU A 57 4.91 -9.85 6.71
CA GLU A 57 4.38 -10.89 5.81
C GLU A 57 5.10 -10.88 4.46
N LYS A 58 5.45 -9.70 3.92
CA LYS A 58 6.14 -9.62 2.63
C LYS A 58 7.57 -10.11 2.72
N LEU A 59 8.33 -9.64 3.73
CA LEU A 59 9.73 -10.02 3.94
C LEU A 59 9.87 -11.49 4.38
N ASN A 60 8.98 -11.96 5.24
CA ASN A 60 8.97 -13.34 5.73
C ASN A 60 7.95 -14.24 5.01
N SER A 61 7.57 -13.88 3.78
CA SER A 61 6.60 -14.62 2.96
C SER A 61 6.97 -16.10 2.79
N TRP A 62 8.27 -16.40 2.75
CA TRP A 62 8.81 -17.75 2.74
C TRP A 62 8.36 -18.62 3.94
N ARG A 63 8.07 -18.04 5.10
CA ARG A 63 7.64 -18.80 6.29
C ARG A 63 6.15 -19.16 6.24
N TYR A 64 5.34 -18.31 5.60
CA TYR A 64 3.89 -18.41 5.65
C TYR A 64 3.36 -19.28 4.52
N LYS A 65 2.96 -20.53 4.84
CA LYS A 65 2.43 -21.49 3.84
C LYS A 65 1.20 -20.95 3.09
N HIS A 66 0.33 -20.19 3.75
CA HIS A 66 -0.86 -19.59 3.14
C HIS A 66 -0.52 -18.53 2.08
N LEU A 67 0.68 -17.94 2.13
CA LEU A 67 1.20 -17.01 1.11
C LEU A 67 1.95 -17.71 -0.03
N LYS A 68 2.33 -18.99 0.14
CA LYS A 68 2.96 -19.79 -0.93
C LYS A 68 1.96 -20.35 -1.92
N LEU A 69 0.77 -20.70 -1.44
CA LEU A 69 -0.29 -21.30 -2.24
C LEU A 69 -1.01 -20.28 -3.14
N LYS A 70 -1.00 -19.00 -2.75
CA LYS A 70 -1.62 -17.91 -3.48
C LYS A 70 -0.61 -16.77 -3.61
N ASN A 71 -0.38 -16.28 -4.83
CA ASN A 71 0.48 -15.11 -5.10
C ASN A 71 -0.07 -13.78 -4.53
N TYR A 72 -1.21 -13.83 -3.82
CA TYR A 72 -1.93 -12.69 -3.27
C TYR A 72 -2.33 -12.98 -1.82
N SER A 73 -2.43 -11.92 -1.02
CA SER A 73 -2.82 -12.03 0.38
C SER A 73 -4.28 -12.50 0.46
N PRO A 74 -4.58 -13.56 1.24
CA PRO A 74 -5.97 -13.99 1.44
C PRO A 74 -6.81 -12.92 2.16
N PHE A 75 -6.15 -11.98 2.84
CA PHE A 75 -6.76 -10.88 3.57
C PHE A 75 -7.03 -9.63 2.71
N SER A 76 -6.61 -9.62 1.45
CA SER A 76 -6.83 -8.49 0.56
C SER A 76 -8.29 -8.42 0.10
N LEU A 77 -8.97 -7.31 0.39
CA LEU A 77 -10.36 -7.03 -0.01
C LEU A 77 -10.45 -6.18 -1.29
N GLY A 78 -9.30 -5.90 -1.89
CA GLY A 78 -9.11 -5.01 -3.03
C GLY A 78 -8.47 -3.69 -2.61
N TRP A 79 -7.70 -3.09 -3.52
CA TRP A 79 -6.84 -1.94 -3.20
C TRP A 79 -7.60 -0.74 -2.61
N ILE A 80 -8.79 -0.41 -3.12
CA ILE A 80 -9.60 0.70 -2.61
C ILE A 80 -10.15 0.37 -1.21
N GLN A 81 -10.64 -0.86 -1.02
CA GLN A 81 -11.24 -1.26 0.26
C GLN A 81 -10.17 -1.32 1.35
N ASN A 82 -8.99 -1.89 1.06
CA ASN A 82 -7.89 -1.94 2.02
C ASN A 82 -7.41 -0.52 2.43
N LEU A 83 -7.38 0.44 1.50
CA LEU A 83 -7.04 1.83 1.83
C LEU A 83 -8.14 2.51 2.67
N VAL A 84 -9.40 2.24 2.37
CA VAL A 84 -10.55 2.73 3.15
C VAL A 84 -10.54 2.18 4.57
N ASP A 85 -10.19 0.91 4.72
CA ASP A 85 -10.04 0.24 6.01
C ASP A 85 -8.85 0.83 6.80
N LEU A 86 -7.74 1.18 6.12
CA LEU A 86 -6.60 1.84 6.76
C LEU A 86 -6.95 3.25 7.30
N ILE A 87 -7.58 4.07 6.46
CA ILE A 87 -7.94 5.45 6.82
C ILE A 87 -9.09 5.45 7.84
N ASN A 88 -9.84 4.34 7.92
CA ASN A 88 -11.04 4.19 8.74
C ASN A 88 -12.07 5.31 8.49
N GLN A 89 -12.16 5.77 7.24
CA GLN A 89 -13.10 6.80 6.81
C GLN A 89 -13.86 6.34 5.58
N ARG A 90 -15.11 6.77 5.47
CA ARG A 90 -15.95 6.47 4.32
C ARG A 90 -15.48 7.28 3.11
N ILE A 91 -15.10 6.59 2.03
CA ILE A 91 -14.72 7.22 0.76
C ILE A 91 -15.72 6.77 -0.31
N LEU A 92 -16.50 7.71 -0.84
CA LEU A 92 -17.54 7.46 -1.86
C LEU A 92 -18.49 6.32 -1.43
N TRP A 93 -18.49 5.21 -2.17
CA TRP A 93 -19.32 4.02 -1.92
C TRP A 93 -18.65 2.96 -1.05
N TYR A 94 -17.38 3.14 -0.69
CA TYR A 94 -16.63 2.22 0.15
C TYR A 94 -16.77 2.62 1.62
N ARG A 95 -16.96 1.62 2.49
CA ARG A 95 -17.12 1.81 3.93
C ARG A 95 -16.04 1.01 4.65
N PRO A 96 -15.43 1.54 5.72
CA PRO A 96 -14.48 0.79 6.51
C PRO A 96 -15.17 -0.42 7.15
N ILE A 97 -14.49 -1.56 7.13
CA ILE A 97 -14.97 -2.81 7.73
C ILE A 97 -14.24 -2.98 9.06
N ASN A 98 -14.95 -2.71 10.15
CA ASN A 98 -14.45 -2.96 11.49
C ASN A 98 -14.57 -4.45 11.81
N ILE A 99 -13.45 -5.15 11.64
CA ILE A 99 -13.32 -6.58 11.92
C ILE A 99 -12.66 -6.72 13.29
N ASP A 100 -13.28 -7.47 14.19
CA ASP A 100 -12.65 -7.84 15.44
C ASP A 100 -11.71 -9.04 15.23
N TRP A 101 -10.43 -8.75 15.07
CA TRP A 101 -9.39 -9.74 14.81
C TRP A 101 -9.11 -10.66 16.00
N THR A 102 -9.56 -10.32 17.22
CA THR A 102 -9.30 -11.13 18.42
C THR A 102 -10.02 -12.47 18.42
N HIS A 103 -11.10 -12.58 17.64
CA HIS A 103 -11.94 -13.76 17.53
C HIS A 103 -11.77 -14.53 16.21
N ILE A 104 -10.77 -14.16 15.40
CA ILE A 104 -10.55 -14.75 14.07
C ILE A 104 -9.27 -15.58 14.12
N TYR A 105 -9.43 -16.90 14.02
CA TYR A 105 -8.30 -17.83 14.04
C TYR A 105 -8.13 -18.59 12.72
N SER A 106 -9.13 -18.54 11.84
CA SER A 106 -9.11 -19.20 10.53
C SER A 106 -9.49 -18.22 9.41
N ILE A 107 -9.09 -18.57 8.18
CA ILE A 107 -9.42 -17.78 6.98
C ILE A 107 -10.93 -17.90 6.68
N GLU A 108 -11.52 -19.04 7.02
CA GLU A 108 -12.93 -19.34 6.86
C GLU A 108 -13.80 -18.42 7.72
N ASP A 109 -13.42 -18.22 8.99
CA ASP A 109 -14.09 -17.29 9.91
C ASP A 109 -14.04 -15.85 9.38
N PHE A 110 -12.87 -15.44 8.85
CA PHE A 110 -12.70 -14.13 8.22
C PHE A 110 -13.65 -13.96 7.03
N TYR A 111 -13.74 -14.95 6.14
CA TYR A 111 -14.66 -14.88 5.01
C TYR A 111 -16.10 -14.75 5.47
N GLN A 112 -16.49 -15.40 6.58
CA GLN A 112 -17.85 -15.31 7.14
C GLN A 112 -18.24 -13.91 7.60
N MET A 113 -17.29 -13.11 8.09
CA MET A 113 -17.53 -11.76 8.61
C MET A 113 -17.60 -10.68 7.51
N ILE A 114 -17.02 -10.94 6.34
CA ILE A 114 -17.00 -9.99 5.22
C ILE A 114 -18.38 -9.88 4.55
N PRO A 115 -18.79 -8.67 4.11
CA PRO A 115 -20.02 -8.47 3.34
C PRO A 115 -20.11 -9.40 2.12
N TYR A 116 -21.30 -9.97 1.89
CA TYR A 116 -21.56 -10.93 0.81
C TYR A 116 -21.04 -10.45 -0.56
N ARG A 117 -21.19 -9.15 -0.86
CA ARG A 117 -20.75 -8.52 -2.11
C ARG A 117 -19.25 -8.66 -2.35
N ILE A 118 -18.44 -8.50 -1.30
CA ILE A 118 -16.97 -8.56 -1.40
C ILE A 118 -16.55 -10.03 -1.45
N ARG A 119 -17.14 -10.89 -0.61
CA ARG A 119 -16.89 -12.34 -0.64
C ARG A 119 -17.13 -12.96 -2.01
N GLN A 120 -18.21 -12.57 -2.69
CA GLN A 120 -18.51 -13.08 -4.03
C GLN A 120 -17.42 -12.71 -5.04
N LYS A 121 -16.86 -11.49 -4.97
CA LYS A 121 -15.73 -11.07 -5.82
C LYS A 121 -14.46 -11.88 -5.52
N LEU A 122 -14.22 -12.21 -4.25
CA LEU A 122 -13.08 -13.04 -3.84
C LEU A 122 -13.22 -14.49 -4.31
N ASN A 123 -14.43 -15.07 -4.24
CA ASN A 123 -14.70 -16.41 -4.76
C ASN A 123 -14.54 -16.48 -6.28
N LEU A 124 -15.02 -15.47 -7.02
CA LEU A 124 -14.86 -15.40 -8.48
C LEU A 124 -13.37 -15.29 -8.87
N SER A 125 -12.60 -14.48 -8.15
CA SER A 125 -11.16 -14.36 -8.39
C SER A 125 -10.39 -15.64 -8.00
N SER A 126 -10.80 -16.36 -6.95
CA SER A 126 -10.20 -17.65 -6.63
C SER A 126 -10.52 -18.73 -7.68
N VAL A 127 -11.75 -18.78 -8.19
CA VAL A 127 -12.17 -19.75 -9.23
C VAL A 127 -11.40 -19.52 -10.53
N ASN A 128 -11.25 -18.26 -10.95
CA ASN A 128 -10.44 -17.93 -12.12
C ASN A 128 -8.96 -18.32 -11.94
N SER A 129 -8.43 -18.14 -10.72
CA SER A 129 -7.05 -18.51 -10.41
C SER A 129 -6.84 -20.04 -10.41
N SER A 130 -7.82 -20.83 -9.98
CA SER A 130 -7.75 -22.30 -10.06
C SER A 130 -7.90 -22.83 -11.47
N MET A 131 -8.72 -22.20 -12.33
CA MET A 131 -8.80 -22.59 -13.75
C MET A 131 -7.48 -22.35 -14.48
N ASN A 132 -6.76 -21.27 -14.16
CA ASN A 132 -5.45 -21.00 -14.75
C ASN A 132 -4.36 -21.99 -14.30
N LEU A 133 -4.49 -22.61 -13.13
CA LEU A 133 -3.56 -23.63 -12.64
C LEU A 133 -3.83 -25.03 -13.22
N LEU A 134 -5.03 -25.28 -13.74
CA LEU A 134 -5.41 -26.53 -14.41
C LEU A 134 -5.12 -26.51 -15.92
N ASN A 135 -4.81 -25.34 -16.49
CA ASN A 135 -4.49 -25.12 -17.89
C ASN A 135 -2.98 -24.95 -18.16
N VAL A 136 -2.13 -25.30 -17.18
CA VAL A 136 -0.66 -25.38 -17.27
C VAL A 136 -0.25 -26.81 -16.97
#